data_AF-A0A7G9L3W3-F1
#
_entry.id   AF-A0A7G9L3W3-F1
#
_cell.length_a   1.000
_cell.length_b   1.000
_cell.length_c   1.000
_cell.angle_alpha   90.00
_cell.angle_beta   90.00
_cell.angle_gamma   90.00
#
_symmetry.space_group_name_H-M   'P 1'
#
loop_
_entity.id
_entity.type
_entity.pdbx_description
1 polymer ?
#
loop_
_entity_poly.entity_id
_entity_poly.type
_entity_poly.pdbx_seq_one_letter_code
_entity_poly.pdbx_strand_id
1 'polypeptide(L)'
;MIFPEVIPSRAECQRVIIEAIKSSGARIYVDASVLIHCYEMSRSACEELLNALDSFGDSVRVPVWSAKETWDHTRRLKTRRPLAKTAAALTRRMTQFRTESLRYVDEKTFDDLSADQFADAVNDAAAMIEDLTKRTHKIEPGHEAANARLLPFIAKHSIPSNMAEIYREVSETGETRFAHEVPPGFGDGGQKAEPTDSDEDEQEGSLKGKKTNRHGDLIMWLEALQDCDHADAKHLIILTRDNSKRDWAYKPERVLGDDDVPQENAGLVTLPMPLLTQEAKQRCRGLEGVHVISLEMFTQVARSSFGARVINLVRALQPATRVPRTRPGPAGRVVDLAPEDAAKLADISFSSMDMIYERPDEEKDDSIWRQIDGLRAEGWTAQNKAASELQPLIASANPDQLKQIGRGIIAASNEEALGPVDLATAVLGNRELPPGIRANLLVGLLAETYFDENGEPAKPVASPDVASLLFDHAMEEDTRRAYSLTIERLAPYKNSYLALPGEEVRSIRLEIQTAQSALQSVQADGVELIEPDAPESRRLTSSGLSGSISVTDLVAVIAREFVIPTTMLEVDGPTNFQFEIPERAGFISWGPLTGETLR
;
A
#
# COMPACT_ATOMS: atom_id res chain seq x y z
N MET A 1 6.28 -26.24 25.51
CA MET A 1 6.83 -25.29 24.53
C MET A 1 7.04 -26.10 23.26
N ILE A 2 6.13 -25.99 22.29
CA ILE A 2 6.17 -26.75 21.02
C ILE A 2 6.82 -25.84 19.96
N PHE A 3 7.70 -26.47 19.19
CA PHE A 3 8.63 -25.94 18.18
C PHE A 3 7.91 -25.57 16.85
N PRO A 4 8.62 -25.10 15.79
CA PRO A 4 8.12 -24.31 14.65
C PRO A 4 7.32 -25.10 13.58
N GLU A 5 6.58 -26.13 13.99
CA GLU A 5 5.63 -26.83 13.11
C GLU A 5 4.23 -26.20 13.10
N VAL A 6 3.99 -25.17 13.92
CA VAL A 6 2.70 -24.49 13.98
C VAL A 6 2.71 -23.29 13.03
N ILE A 7 1.96 -23.40 11.94
CA ILE A 7 1.61 -22.27 11.08
C ILE A 7 0.58 -21.45 11.86
N PRO A 8 0.91 -20.22 12.34
CA PRO A 8 -0.01 -19.47 13.18
C PRO A 8 -1.20 -18.95 12.37
N SER A 9 -2.38 -18.91 12.98
CA SER A 9 -3.54 -18.25 12.39
C SER A 9 -3.34 -16.74 12.38
N ARG A 10 -3.48 -16.13 11.19
CA ARG A 10 -3.38 -14.68 11.00
C ARG A 10 -4.47 -13.96 11.79
N ALA A 11 -5.73 -14.38 11.61
CA ALA A 11 -6.88 -13.80 12.28
C ALA A 11 -6.74 -13.84 13.80
N GLU A 12 -6.31 -14.97 14.35
CA GLU A 12 -6.11 -15.11 15.79
C GLU A 12 -4.97 -14.21 16.29
N CYS A 13 -3.84 -14.16 15.58
CA CYS A 13 -2.74 -13.28 15.94
C CYS A 13 -3.17 -11.80 15.92
N GLN A 14 -3.87 -11.37 14.88
CA GLN A 14 -4.37 -10.00 14.77
C GLN A 14 -5.42 -9.69 15.84
N ARG A 15 -6.35 -10.61 16.12
CA ARG A 15 -7.35 -10.48 17.18
C ARG A 15 -6.70 -10.23 18.54
N VAL A 16 -5.69 -11.02 18.89
CA VAL A 16 -4.94 -10.86 20.14
C VAL A 16 -4.25 -9.49 20.21
N ILE A 17 -3.69 -8.99 19.11
CA ILE A 17 -3.10 -7.64 19.05
C ILE A 17 -4.18 -6.56 19.20
N ILE A 18 -5.31 -6.69 18.53
CA ILE A 18 -6.43 -5.73 18.62
C ILE A 18 -6.94 -5.64 20.05
N GLU A 19 -7.11 -6.79 20.72
CA GLU A 19 -7.51 -6.85 22.13
C GLU A 19 -6.45 -6.23 23.04
N ALA A 20 -5.17 -6.53 22.79
CA ALA A 20 -4.06 -5.94 23.55
C ALA A 20 -4.02 -4.41 23.40
N ILE A 21 -4.22 -3.86 22.19
CA ILE A 21 -4.25 -2.41 21.94
C ILE A 21 -5.49 -1.75 22.60
N LYS A 22 -6.64 -2.42 22.59
CA LYS A 22 -7.88 -1.91 23.23
C LYS A 22 -7.83 -1.98 24.76
N SER A 23 -6.92 -2.74 25.34
CA SER A 23 -6.78 -2.90 26.78
C SER A 23 -6.37 -1.59 27.44
N SER A 24 -7.04 -1.21 28.54
CA SER A 24 -6.68 0.00 29.31
C SER A 24 -5.28 -0.04 29.94
N GLY A 25 -4.64 -1.22 29.97
CA GLY A 25 -3.27 -1.42 30.43
C GLY A 25 -2.26 -1.61 29.31
N ALA A 26 -2.59 -1.22 28.07
CA ALA A 26 -1.69 -1.33 26.92
C ALA A 26 -0.57 -0.28 26.96
N ARG A 27 0.65 -0.72 26.65
CA ARG A 27 1.82 0.14 26.40
C ARG A 27 2.45 -0.20 25.06
N ILE A 28 2.39 0.75 24.12
CA ILE A 28 2.90 0.65 22.75
C ILE A 28 4.21 1.45 22.68
N TYR A 29 5.33 0.76 22.63
CA TYR A 29 6.66 1.37 22.53
C TYR A 29 7.06 1.49 21.06
N VAL A 30 7.30 2.72 20.62
CA VAL A 30 7.70 3.02 19.24
C VAL A 30 9.22 3.00 19.13
N ASP A 31 9.72 2.05 18.36
CA ASP A 31 11.14 1.90 18.06
C ASP A 31 11.68 3.06 17.20
N ALA A 32 12.98 3.36 17.33
CA ALA A 32 13.67 4.34 16.51
C ALA A 32 13.55 4.05 15.02
N SER A 33 13.52 2.77 14.61
CA SER A 33 13.38 2.39 13.19
C SER A 33 12.10 2.95 12.54
N VAL A 34 11.02 3.09 13.32
CA VAL A 34 9.73 3.65 12.88
C VAL A 34 9.80 5.18 12.85
N LEU A 35 10.34 5.80 13.91
CA LEU A 35 10.51 7.25 13.99
C LEU A 35 11.46 7.78 12.91
N ILE A 36 12.56 7.07 12.65
CA ILE A 36 13.53 7.39 11.60
C ILE A 36 12.87 7.30 10.22
N HIS A 37 11.97 6.34 10.01
CA HIS A 37 11.28 6.17 8.74
C HIS A 37 10.39 7.39 8.38
N CYS A 38 9.95 8.17 9.37
CA CYS A 38 9.22 9.42 9.14
C CYS A 38 10.04 10.44 8.29
N TYR A 39 11.38 10.37 8.32
CA TYR A 39 12.24 11.19 7.47
C TYR A 39 12.45 10.64 6.05
N GLU A 40 12.01 9.42 5.79
CA GLU A 40 12.15 8.75 4.49
C GLU A 40 10.85 8.74 3.68
N MET A 41 9.71 9.02 4.32
CA MET A 41 8.39 9.04 3.71
C MET A 41 7.90 10.46 3.38
N SER A 42 6.77 10.55 2.66
CA SER A 42 6.12 11.83 2.38
C SER A 42 5.57 12.46 3.66
N ARG A 43 5.34 13.78 3.64
CA ARG A 43 4.71 14.48 4.77
C ARG A 43 3.36 13.86 5.15
N SER A 44 2.51 13.58 4.15
CA SER A 44 1.19 13.00 4.39
C SER A 44 1.28 11.61 5.02
N ALA A 45 2.21 10.75 4.57
CA ALA A 45 2.42 9.43 5.18
C ALA A 45 2.90 9.53 6.63
N CYS A 46 3.80 10.49 6.92
CA CYS A 46 4.28 10.76 8.28
C CYS A 46 3.15 11.23 9.19
N GLU A 47 2.32 12.18 8.73
CA GLU A 47 1.16 12.64 9.48
C GLU A 47 0.16 11.51 9.74
N GLU A 48 -0.15 10.67 8.75
CA GLU A 48 -1.04 9.53 8.92
C GLU A 48 -0.52 8.55 9.98
N LEU A 49 0.78 8.22 9.96
CA LEU A 49 1.40 7.35 10.96
C LEU A 49 1.29 7.95 12.37
N LEU A 50 1.69 9.22 12.52
CA LEU A 50 1.70 9.88 13.83
C LEU A 50 0.29 10.13 14.37
N ASN A 51 -0.68 10.43 13.49
CA ASN A 51 -2.09 10.56 13.88
C ASN A 51 -2.70 9.22 14.28
N ALA A 52 -2.39 8.14 13.55
CA ALA A 52 -2.80 6.79 13.93
C ALA A 52 -2.25 6.42 15.32
N LEU A 53 -0.97 6.71 15.59
CA LEU A 53 -0.38 6.49 16.91
C LEU A 53 -1.01 7.40 17.99
N ASP A 54 -1.15 8.69 17.73
CA ASP A 54 -1.77 9.65 18.66
C ASP A 54 -3.22 9.26 19.03
N SER A 55 -3.93 8.54 18.17
CA SER A 55 -5.29 8.04 18.45
C SER A 55 -5.36 7.05 19.63
N PHE A 56 -4.24 6.39 19.96
CA PHE A 56 -4.12 5.50 21.12
C PHE A 56 -3.70 6.26 22.40
N GLY A 57 -3.57 7.59 22.34
CA GLY A 57 -3.38 8.46 23.49
C GLY A 57 -2.21 8.05 24.38
N ASP A 58 -2.48 7.93 25.68
CA ASP A 58 -1.47 7.61 26.70
C ASP A 58 -0.96 6.15 26.64
N SER A 59 -1.48 5.29 25.76
CA SER A 59 -0.89 3.97 25.58
C SER A 59 0.41 4.04 24.77
N VAL A 60 0.63 5.08 23.96
CA VAL A 60 1.85 5.24 23.16
C VAL A 60 2.99 5.78 24.01
N ARG A 61 4.17 5.19 23.83
CA ARG A 61 5.41 5.49 24.53
C ARG A 61 6.58 5.52 23.57
N VAL A 62 7.50 6.45 23.81
CA VAL A 62 8.76 6.56 23.09
C VAL A 62 9.90 6.40 24.09
N PRO A 63 10.67 5.30 24.04
CA PRO A 63 11.88 5.15 24.85
C PRO A 63 12.86 6.31 24.61
N VAL A 64 13.54 6.75 25.67
CA VAL A 64 14.53 7.82 25.60
C VAL A 64 15.66 7.43 24.65
N TRP A 65 16.03 6.15 24.62
CA TRP A 65 17.02 5.64 23.67
C TRP A 65 16.53 5.76 22.22
N SER A 66 15.27 5.42 21.94
CA SER A 66 14.68 5.57 20.61
C SER A 66 14.63 7.04 20.17
N ALA A 67 14.29 7.94 21.09
CA ALA A 67 14.34 9.39 20.86
C ALA A 67 15.77 9.87 20.56
N LYS A 68 16.77 9.41 21.33
CA LYS A 68 18.18 9.72 21.11
C LYS A 68 18.67 9.22 19.75
N GLU A 69 18.35 7.99 19.35
CA GLU A 69 18.74 7.46 18.04
C GLU A 69 18.11 8.25 16.89
N THR A 70 16.84 8.60 17.03
CA THR A 70 16.13 9.46 16.07
C THR A 70 16.79 10.83 15.97
N TRP A 71 17.19 11.42 17.10
CA TRP A 71 17.92 12.69 17.14
C TRP A 71 19.31 12.59 16.50
N ASP A 72 20.08 11.54 16.83
CA ASP A 72 21.40 11.30 16.25
C ASP A 72 21.30 11.07 14.73
N HIS A 73 20.26 10.38 14.26
CA HIS A 73 19.95 10.22 12.85
C HIS A 73 19.68 11.58 12.19
N THR A 74 18.86 12.41 12.82
CA THR A 74 18.53 13.78 12.35
C THR A 74 19.77 14.66 12.23
N ARG A 75 20.72 14.57 13.16
CA ARG A 75 21.97 15.33 13.11
C ARG A 75 22.95 14.82 12.05
N ARG A 76 22.88 13.53 11.71
CA ARG A 76 23.76 12.88 10.72
C ARG A 76 23.14 12.88 9.32
N LEU A 77 21.86 13.21 9.20
CA LEU A 77 21.14 13.35 7.95
C LEU A 77 21.81 14.45 7.12
N LYS A 78 22.66 14.03 6.19
CA LYS A 78 23.01 14.86 5.04
C LYS A 78 21.74 14.99 4.21
N THR A 79 21.47 16.18 3.67
CA THR A 79 20.38 16.42 2.72
C THR A 79 20.40 15.33 1.65
N ARG A 80 19.54 14.33 1.83
CA ARG A 80 19.50 13.17 0.96
C ARG A 80 18.39 13.47 -0.01
N ARG A 81 18.72 13.52 -1.30
CA ARG A 81 17.74 13.57 -2.38
C ARG A 81 17.49 12.12 -2.79
N PRO A 82 16.56 11.39 -2.13
CA PRO A 82 16.40 9.95 -2.33
C PRO A 82 16.14 9.61 -3.80
N LEU A 83 15.45 10.49 -4.51
CA LEU A 83 15.10 10.33 -5.91
C LEU A 83 16.18 10.83 -6.88
N ALA A 84 17.23 11.53 -6.42
CA ALA A 84 18.20 12.16 -7.33
C ALA A 84 18.90 11.15 -8.26
N LYS A 85 19.32 10.00 -7.71
CA LYS A 85 19.97 8.94 -8.50
C LYS A 85 18.99 8.31 -9.49
N THR A 86 17.75 8.06 -9.07
CA THR A 86 16.69 7.49 -9.91
C THR A 86 16.31 8.45 -11.03
N ALA A 87 16.10 9.73 -10.71
CA ALA A 87 15.83 10.80 -11.66
C ALA A 87 16.96 10.93 -12.70
N ALA A 88 18.22 10.98 -12.25
CA ALA A 88 19.36 11.05 -13.16
C ALA A 88 19.48 9.81 -14.07
N ALA A 89 19.19 8.61 -13.54
CA ALA A 89 19.18 7.38 -14.33
C ALA A 89 18.06 7.39 -15.37
N LEU A 90 16.86 7.87 -15.02
CA LEU A 90 15.73 8.01 -15.92
C LEU A 90 16.03 9.01 -17.05
N THR A 91 16.53 10.21 -16.70
CA THR A 91 16.95 11.20 -17.70
C THR A 91 17.99 10.62 -18.65
N ARG A 92 19.01 9.93 -18.15
CA ARG A 92 20.03 9.29 -19.00
C ARG A 92 19.41 8.27 -19.95
N ARG A 93 18.53 7.40 -19.46
CA ARG A 93 17.85 6.38 -20.29
C ARG A 93 16.96 7.02 -21.35
N MET A 94 16.24 8.08 -21.02
CA MET A 94 15.38 8.79 -21.96
C MET A 94 16.20 9.48 -23.07
N THR A 95 17.30 10.14 -22.71
CA THR A 95 18.23 10.73 -23.68
C THR A 95 18.84 9.66 -24.60
N GLN A 96 19.19 8.50 -24.05
CA GLN A 96 19.68 7.37 -24.84
C GLN A 96 18.61 6.87 -25.81
N PHE A 97 17.39 6.61 -25.34
CA PHE A 97 16.27 6.17 -26.16
C PHE A 97 15.99 7.15 -27.30
N ARG A 98 15.93 8.46 -27.02
CA ARG A 98 15.77 9.50 -28.06
C ARG A 98 16.88 9.43 -29.12
N THR A 99 18.13 9.28 -28.69
CA THR A 99 19.27 9.27 -29.63
C THR A 99 19.31 8.00 -30.47
N GLU A 100 18.90 6.86 -29.90
CA GLU A 100 18.90 5.58 -30.59
C GLU A 100 17.70 5.43 -31.53
N SER A 101 16.49 5.80 -31.09
CA SER A 101 15.26 5.69 -31.88
C SER A 101 15.31 6.48 -33.18
N LEU A 102 15.80 7.73 -33.15
CA LEU A 102 15.96 8.58 -34.34
C LEU A 102 16.95 8.04 -35.38
N ARG A 103 17.76 7.01 -35.05
CA ARG A 103 18.64 6.35 -36.03
C ARG A 103 17.91 5.31 -36.88
N TYR A 104 16.80 4.80 -36.37
CA TYR A 104 16.08 3.67 -36.96
C TYR A 104 14.69 4.06 -37.48
N VAL A 105 14.18 5.22 -37.08
CA VAL A 105 12.91 5.77 -37.57
C VAL A 105 13.16 6.62 -38.81
N ASP A 106 12.44 6.28 -39.88
CA ASP A 106 12.35 7.01 -41.13
C ASP A 106 10.89 7.16 -41.59
N GLU A 107 10.66 7.78 -42.74
CA GLU A 107 9.33 8.02 -43.33
C GLU A 107 8.55 6.74 -43.66
N LYS A 108 9.15 5.56 -43.54
CA LYS A 108 8.51 4.26 -43.81
C LYS A 108 8.28 3.44 -42.55
N THR A 109 8.69 3.95 -41.40
CA THR A 109 8.68 3.18 -40.15
C THR A 109 7.28 3.06 -39.56
N PHE A 110 6.44 4.07 -39.74
CA PHE A 110 5.06 4.09 -39.25
C PHE A 110 4.09 4.41 -40.40
N ASP A 111 2.89 3.83 -40.35
CA ASP A 111 1.84 4.07 -41.35
C ASP A 111 1.02 5.34 -41.04
N ASP A 112 1.06 5.78 -39.78
CA ASP A 112 0.21 6.83 -39.20
C ASP A 112 0.99 8.06 -38.70
N LEU A 113 2.32 8.02 -38.74
CA LEU A 113 3.18 9.05 -38.15
C LEU A 113 4.44 9.31 -38.98
N SER A 114 4.72 10.57 -39.30
CA SER A 114 5.99 10.95 -39.96
C SER A 114 7.18 10.88 -38.99
N ALA A 115 8.39 10.79 -39.55
CA ALA A 115 9.62 10.80 -38.74
C ALA A 115 9.77 12.08 -37.90
N ASP A 116 9.34 13.23 -38.45
CA ASP A 116 9.35 14.51 -37.73
C ASP A 116 8.32 14.52 -36.58
N GLN A 117 7.10 14.03 -36.81
CA GLN A 117 6.09 13.90 -35.76
C GLN A 117 6.54 12.93 -34.64
N PHE A 118 7.26 11.87 -34.99
CA PHE A 118 7.86 10.95 -34.01
C PHE A 118 8.90 11.68 -33.16
N ALA A 119 9.80 12.42 -33.82
CA ALA A 119 10.84 13.17 -33.15
C ALA A 119 10.26 14.21 -32.18
N ASP A 120 9.22 14.92 -32.59
CA ASP A 120 8.50 15.89 -31.76
C ASP A 120 7.83 15.21 -30.56
N ALA A 121 7.09 14.12 -30.77
CA ALA A 121 6.45 13.37 -29.69
C ALA A 121 7.46 12.83 -28.65
N VAL A 122 8.61 12.30 -29.11
CA VAL A 122 9.69 11.85 -28.22
C VAL A 122 10.32 13.02 -27.47
N ASN A 123 10.49 14.18 -28.12
CA ASN A 123 11.02 15.38 -27.47
C ASN A 123 10.07 15.93 -26.40
N ASP A 124 8.77 15.97 -26.69
CA ASP A 124 7.75 16.42 -25.74
C ASP A 124 7.65 15.49 -24.53
N ALA A 125 7.64 14.17 -24.76
CA ALA A 125 7.67 13.18 -23.69
C ALA A 125 8.95 13.29 -22.85
N ALA A 126 10.11 13.44 -23.50
CA ALA A 126 11.38 13.64 -22.80
C ALA A 126 11.38 14.94 -21.99
N ALA A 127 10.85 16.04 -22.52
CA ALA A 127 10.74 17.31 -21.84
C ALA A 127 9.80 17.23 -20.62
N MET A 128 8.67 16.55 -20.75
CA MET A 128 7.73 16.31 -19.64
C MET A 128 8.37 15.49 -18.53
N ILE A 129 9.04 14.38 -18.88
CA ILE A 129 9.76 13.54 -17.92
C ILE A 129 10.92 14.32 -17.28
N GLU A 130 11.64 15.13 -18.06
CA GLU A 130 12.67 16.02 -17.54
C GLU A 130 12.12 17.04 -16.53
N ASP A 131 10.95 17.63 -16.80
CA ASP A 131 10.33 18.58 -15.88
C ASP A 131 9.90 17.88 -14.57
N LEU A 132 9.24 16.73 -14.67
CA LEU A 132 8.86 15.91 -13.50
C LEU A 132 10.10 15.46 -12.70
N THR A 133 11.16 15.03 -13.38
CA THR A 133 12.42 14.64 -12.73
C THR A 133 13.13 15.83 -12.10
N LYS A 134 13.09 17.04 -12.70
CA LYS A 134 13.62 18.27 -12.10
C LYS A 134 12.83 18.68 -10.85
N ARG A 135 11.50 18.55 -10.87
CA ARG A 135 10.63 18.80 -9.71
C ARG A 135 10.94 17.80 -8.58
N THR A 136 11.01 16.52 -8.89
CA THR A 136 11.31 15.46 -7.90
C THR A 136 12.76 15.47 -7.41
N HIS A 137 13.72 15.90 -8.23
CA HIS A 137 15.12 16.07 -7.83
C HIS A 137 15.28 17.16 -6.76
N LYS A 138 14.38 18.15 -6.73
CA LYS A 138 14.32 19.20 -5.71
C LYS A 138 13.54 18.78 -4.47
N ILE A 139 12.87 17.61 -4.47
CA ILE A 139 12.24 17.07 -3.27
C ILE A 139 13.34 16.64 -2.33
N GLU A 140 13.57 17.50 -1.36
CA GLU A 140 14.25 17.16 -0.13
C GLU A 140 13.15 16.66 0.80
N PRO A 141 13.28 15.45 1.40
CA PRO A 141 12.36 15.04 2.46
C PRO A 141 12.31 16.21 3.43
N GLY A 142 11.11 16.74 3.69
CA GLY A 142 10.95 18.00 4.41
C GLY A 142 11.38 17.81 5.86
N HIS A 143 12.68 17.77 6.14
CA HIS A 143 13.24 17.47 7.45
C HIS A 143 12.74 18.45 8.49
N GLU A 144 12.58 19.72 8.12
CA GLU A 144 11.96 20.73 8.97
C GLU A 144 10.48 20.45 9.24
N ALA A 145 9.70 20.07 8.23
CA ALA A 145 8.29 19.72 8.39
C ALA A 145 8.11 18.43 9.20
N ALA A 146 8.94 17.41 8.95
CA ALA A 146 8.98 16.18 9.73
C ALA A 146 9.38 16.46 11.18
N ASN A 147 10.41 17.29 11.42
CA ASN A 147 10.81 17.72 12.76
C ASN A 147 9.67 18.45 13.49
N ALA A 148 8.98 19.36 12.79
CA ALA A 148 7.89 20.16 13.35
C ALA A 148 6.75 19.30 13.90
N ARG A 149 6.54 18.10 13.33
CA ARG A 149 5.54 17.14 13.82
C ARG A 149 6.11 16.07 14.75
N LEU A 150 7.27 15.50 14.41
CA LEU A 150 7.87 14.36 15.08
C LEU A 150 8.48 14.72 16.44
N LEU A 151 9.15 15.87 16.57
CA LEU A 151 9.75 16.26 17.85
C LEU A 151 8.69 16.52 18.93
N PRO A 152 7.58 17.24 18.67
CA PRO A 152 6.48 17.33 19.62
C PRO A 152 5.85 15.97 19.95
N PHE A 153 5.72 15.07 18.97
CA PHE A 153 5.23 13.71 19.20
C PHE A 153 6.14 12.93 20.16
N ILE A 154 7.46 12.93 19.91
CA ILE A 154 8.46 12.30 20.78
C ILE A 154 8.40 12.92 22.18
N ALA A 155 8.36 14.25 22.30
CA ALA A 155 8.32 14.93 23.58
C ALA A 155 7.04 14.60 24.37
N LYS A 156 5.89 14.50 23.70
CA LYS A 156 4.60 14.14 24.30
C LYS A 156 4.59 12.71 24.83
N HIS A 157 5.21 11.77 24.10
CA HIS A 157 5.14 10.33 24.41
C HIS A 157 6.40 9.77 25.07
N SER A 158 7.43 10.59 25.32
CA SER A 158 8.68 10.14 25.93
C SER A 158 8.47 9.57 27.33
N ILE A 159 9.09 8.43 27.64
CA ILE A 159 9.07 7.86 28.99
C ILE A 159 10.14 8.47 29.90
N PRO A 160 9.87 8.62 31.21
CA PRO A 160 10.86 9.05 32.18
C PRO A 160 11.72 7.85 32.66
N SER A 161 12.76 7.50 31.91
CA SER A 161 13.60 6.34 32.21
C SER A 161 14.73 6.60 33.21
N ASN A 162 15.03 5.64 34.09
CA ASN A 162 16.21 5.68 34.96
C ASN A 162 17.45 5.19 34.22
N MET A 163 17.97 6.00 33.30
CA MET A 163 19.08 5.62 32.43
C MET A 163 20.34 5.17 33.19
N ALA A 164 20.59 5.70 34.39
CA ALA A 164 21.76 5.32 35.19
C ALA A 164 21.69 3.85 35.64
N GLU A 165 20.53 3.37 36.03
CA GLU A 165 20.30 1.98 36.41
C GLU A 165 20.35 1.05 35.20
N ILE A 166 19.73 1.47 34.09
CA ILE A 166 19.76 0.70 32.84
C ILE A 166 21.19 0.55 32.34
N TYR A 167 22.00 1.61 32.34
CA TYR A 167 23.40 1.53 31.92
C TYR A 167 24.24 0.63 32.83
N ARG A 168 23.97 0.62 34.14
CA ARG A 168 24.62 -0.30 35.07
C ARG A 168 24.29 -1.75 34.70
N GLU A 169 23.01 -2.07 34.49
CA GLU A 169 22.59 -3.42 34.12
C GLU A 169 23.15 -3.86 32.76
N VAL A 170 23.15 -2.96 31.76
CA VAL A 170 23.74 -3.22 30.44
C VAL A 170 25.25 -3.46 30.56
N SER A 171 25.95 -2.71 31.42
CA SER A 171 27.37 -2.93 31.66
C SER A 171 27.65 -4.29 32.32
N GLU A 172 26.75 -4.78 33.16
CA GLU A 172 26.89 -6.06 33.88
C GLU A 172 26.52 -7.26 33.00
N THR A 173 25.51 -7.12 32.15
CA THR A 173 24.88 -8.26 31.44
C THR A 173 25.07 -8.24 29.93
N GLY A 174 25.33 -7.07 29.34
CA GLY A 174 25.25 -6.86 27.89
C GLY A 174 26.21 -7.73 27.08
N GLU A 175 27.46 -7.89 27.54
CA GLU A 175 28.45 -8.74 26.87
C GLU A 175 28.09 -10.23 26.95
N THR A 176 27.63 -10.68 28.12
CA THR A 176 27.21 -12.07 28.32
C THR A 176 25.98 -12.40 27.47
N ARG A 177 24.99 -11.50 27.44
CA ARG A 177 23.79 -11.67 26.59
C ARG A 177 24.18 -11.74 25.11
N PHE A 178 25.06 -10.84 24.67
CA PHE A 178 25.56 -10.84 23.30
C PHE A 178 26.31 -12.15 22.96
N ALA A 179 27.24 -12.59 23.82
CA ALA A 179 28.05 -13.79 23.61
C ALA A 179 27.23 -15.09 23.58
N HIS A 180 26.07 -15.10 24.23
CA HIS A 180 25.16 -16.24 24.29
C HIS A 180 23.91 -16.08 23.41
N GLU A 181 23.90 -15.10 22.50
CA GLU A 181 22.77 -14.82 21.59
C GLU A 181 21.43 -14.69 22.33
N VAL A 182 21.47 -14.08 23.52
CA VAL A 182 20.27 -13.80 24.32
C VAL A 182 19.63 -12.51 23.82
N PRO A 183 18.37 -12.55 23.35
CA PRO A 183 17.70 -11.36 22.84
C PRO A 183 17.44 -10.33 23.95
N PRO A 184 17.35 -9.04 23.64
CA PRO A 184 17.56 -8.46 22.32
C PRO A 184 18.98 -7.89 22.11
N GLY A 185 19.32 -7.58 20.86
CA GLY A 185 20.51 -6.82 20.47
C GLY A 185 21.71 -7.65 19.98
N PHE A 186 21.66 -8.98 20.04
CA PHE A 186 22.76 -9.82 19.53
C PHE A 186 22.89 -9.77 18.01
N GLY A 187 21.80 -9.47 17.29
CA GLY A 187 21.78 -9.30 15.84
C GLY A 187 22.51 -8.05 15.34
N ASP A 188 22.86 -7.12 16.25
CA ASP A 188 23.59 -5.90 15.92
C ASP A 188 25.11 -6.06 15.90
N GLY A 189 25.63 -7.20 16.35
CA GLY A 189 27.02 -7.56 16.13
C GLY A 189 27.25 -7.88 14.66
N GLY A 190 27.89 -6.99 13.91
CA GLY A 190 28.27 -7.30 12.52
C GLY A 190 28.99 -8.65 12.44
N GLN A 191 28.65 -9.47 11.45
CA GLN A 191 29.37 -10.72 11.20
C GLN A 191 30.87 -10.42 11.11
N LYS A 192 31.71 -11.20 11.81
CA LYS A 192 33.15 -11.18 11.55
C LYS A 192 33.32 -11.50 10.07
N ALA A 193 33.88 -10.57 9.30
CA ALA A 193 34.33 -10.88 7.95
C ALA A 193 35.27 -12.09 8.06
N GLU A 194 35.02 -13.14 7.28
CA GLU A 194 35.99 -14.22 7.16
C GLU A 194 37.32 -13.63 6.69
N PRO A 195 38.45 -14.04 7.28
CA PRO A 195 39.76 -13.59 6.81
C PRO A 195 39.95 -14.12 5.38
N THR A 196 39.85 -13.23 4.39
CA THR A 196 40.35 -13.51 3.05
C THR A 196 41.87 -13.51 3.11
N ASP A 197 42.52 -14.59 2.65
CA ASP A 197 43.98 -14.84 2.63
C ASP A 197 44.80 -13.88 1.74
N SER A 198 44.39 -12.62 1.61
CA SER A 198 45.13 -11.62 0.83
C SER A 198 45.27 -10.34 1.63
N ASP A 199 46.55 -10.07 1.96
CA ASP A 199 47.14 -8.81 2.40
C ASP A 199 47.40 -8.68 3.91
N GLU A 200 48.63 -8.99 4.29
CA GLU A 200 49.23 -8.87 5.64
C GLU A 200 49.47 -7.42 6.11
N ASP A 201 48.90 -6.41 5.44
CA ASP A 201 49.20 -4.99 5.68
C ASP A 201 47.95 -4.10 5.92
N GLU A 202 46.87 -4.64 6.48
CA GLU A 202 45.77 -3.81 7.01
C GLU A 202 45.79 -3.70 8.54
N GLN A 203 46.19 -2.52 9.00
CA GLN A 203 46.03 -2.03 10.36
C GLN A 203 44.63 -2.33 10.92
N GLU A 204 44.59 -3.03 12.05
CA GLU A 204 43.60 -2.89 13.13
C GLU A 204 42.13 -2.71 12.67
N GLY A 205 41.59 -3.75 12.04
CA GLY A 205 40.18 -4.17 12.08
C GLY A 205 39.13 -3.07 12.29
N SER A 206 38.94 -2.20 11.29
CA SER A 206 37.80 -1.29 11.27
C SER A 206 36.52 -2.07 10.91
N LEU A 207 35.90 -2.66 11.92
CA LEU A 207 34.52 -3.15 11.86
C LEU A 207 33.61 -1.97 11.47
N LYS A 208 33.13 -1.98 10.22
CA LYS A 208 32.28 -0.94 9.65
C LYS A 208 30.98 -0.78 10.47
N GLY A 209 30.89 0.28 11.28
CA GLY A 209 29.64 0.98 11.56
C GLY A 209 28.79 0.63 12.80
N LYS A 210 28.95 -0.52 13.48
CA LYS A 210 28.06 -0.91 14.61
C LYS A 210 28.69 -0.98 16.01
N LYS A 211 30.00 -0.74 16.19
CA LYS A 211 30.65 -0.84 17.52
C LYS A 211 30.12 0.15 18.57
N THR A 212 29.59 1.31 18.17
CA THR A 212 29.17 2.36 19.12
C THR A 212 27.75 2.19 19.67
N ASN A 213 26.95 1.28 19.11
CA ASN A 213 25.54 1.11 19.50
C ASN A 213 25.10 -0.36 19.59
N ARG A 214 25.99 -1.25 20.01
CA ARG A 214 25.71 -2.70 20.07
C ARG A 214 24.68 -3.12 21.15
N HIS A 215 24.29 -2.22 22.04
CA HIS A 215 23.35 -2.50 23.14
C HIS A 215 22.10 -1.62 23.07
N GLY A 216 21.87 -0.91 21.96
CA GLY A 216 20.73 0.01 21.85
C GLY A 216 19.38 -0.69 22.06
N ASP A 217 19.18 -1.80 21.36
CA ASP A 217 18.00 -2.67 21.49
C ASP A 217 17.80 -3.14 22.95
N LEU A 218 18.87 -3.52 23.65
CA LEU A 218 18.81 -3.93 25.06
C LEU A 218 18.44 -2.75 25.98
N ILE A 219 18.98 -1.56 25.75
CA ILE A 219 18.65 -0.36 26.52
C ILE A 219 17.15 -0.05 26.35
N MET A 220 16.67 -0.01 25.11
CA MET A 220 15.26 0.24 24.80
C MET A 220 14.33 -0.79 25.47
N TRP A 221 14.72 -2.07 25.45
CA TRP A 221 13.98 -3.15 26.09
C TRP A 221 13.87 -2.95 27.61
N LEU A 222 14.98 -2.62 28.28
CA LEU A 222 14.99 -2.37 29.72
C LEU A 222 14.18 -1.13 30.11
N GLU A 223 14.20 -0.07 29.28
CA GLU A 223 13.31 1.08 29.47
C GLU A 223 11.83 0.67 29.42
N ALA A 224 11.44 -0.14 28.44
CA ALA A 224 10.07 -0.62 28.30
C ALA A 224 9.64 -1.50 29.48
N LEU A 225 10.51 -2.39 29.97
CA LEU A 225 10.22 -3.19 31.16
C LEU A 225 10.08 -2.33 32.42
N GLN A 226 10.95 -1.32 32.57
CA GLN A 226 10.86 -0.40 33.70
C GLN A 226 9.51 0.36 33.67
N ASP A 227 9.12 0.96 32.54
CA ASP A 227 7.84 1.69 32.44
C ASP A 227 6.64 0.75 32.64
N CYS A 228 6.67 -0.47 32.07
CA CYS A 228 5.61 -1.46 32.28
C CYS A 228 5.43 -1.84 33.75
N ASP A 229 6.52 -2.05 34.50
CA ASP A 229 6.46 -2.36 35.93
C ASP A 229 5.88 -1.19 36.75
N HIS A 230 6.34 0.04 36.49
CA HIS A 230 5.84 1.24 37.18
C HIS A 230 4.36 1.52 36.88
N ALA A 231 3.93 1.23 35.66
CA ALA A 231 2.58 1.48 35.18
C ALA A 231 1.58 0.37 35.52
N ASP A 232 2.04 -0.76 36.07
CA ASP A 232 1.25 -2.00 36.18
C ASP A 232 0.59 -2.38 34.84
N ALA A 233 1.39 -2.32 33.77
CA ALA A 233 0.91 -2.57 32.42
C ALA A 233 0.43 -4.03 32.26
N LYS A 234 -0.62 -4.20 31.47
CA LYS A 234 -1.17 -5.52 31.11
C LYS A 234 -0.60 -6.05 29.80
N HIS A 235 -0.31 -5.16 28.86
CA HIS A 235 0.26 -5.53 27.57
C HIS A 235 1.47 -4.66 27.24
N LEU A 236 2.57 -5.32 26.87
CA LEU A 236 3.75 -4.69 26.30
C LEU A 236 3.73 -4.95 24.80
N ILE A 237 3.67 -3.88 24.00
CA ILE A 237 3.66 -3.95 22.53
C ILE A 237 4.85 -3.16 22.02
N ILE A 238 5.76 -3.79 21.28
CA ILE A 238 6.82 -3.08 20.55
C ILE A 238 6.41 -2.92 19.10
N LEU A 239 6.39 -1.67 18.61
CA LEU A 239 6.20 -1.35 17.20
C LEU A 239 7.57 -1.08 16.55
N THR A 240 7.94 -1.91 15.57
CA THR A 240 9.23 -1.79 14.87
C THR A 240 9.09 -1.97 13.36
N ARG A 241 10.01 -1.38 12.60
CA ARG A 241 10.17 -1.66 11.16
C ARG A 241 11.17 -2.80 10.91
N ASP A 242 12.07 -3.08 11.86
CA ASP A 242 13.09 -4.10 11.69
C ASP A 242 12.56 -5.49 12.06
N ASN A 243 11.68 -6.03 11.21
CA ASN A 243 11.13 -7.38 11.34
C ASN A 243 12.07 -8.48 10.82
N SER A 244 13.29 -8.12 10.40
CA SER A 244 14.30 -9.03 9.85
C SER A 244 15.35 -9.48 10.86
N LYS A 245 15.50 -8.71 11.94
CA LYS A 245 16.32 -8.99 13.11
C LYS A 245 15.78 -10.19 13.90
N ARG A 246 16.52 -11.29 13.86
CA ARG A 246 16.16 -12.58 14.50
C ARG A 246 16.16 -12.54 16.03
N ASP A 247 16.71 -11.47 16.61
CA ASP A 247 16.83 -11.25 18.05
C ASP A 247 15.67 -10.43 18.65
N TRP A 248 14.80 -9.86 17.82
CA TRP A 248 13.65 -9.07 18.29
C TRP A 248 12.33 -9.79 18.04
N ALA A 249 12.13 -10.26 16.81
CA ALA A 249 10.89 -10.84 16.35
C ALA A 249 11.12 -12.18 15.63
N TYR A 250 10.16 -13.09 15.81
CA TYR A 250 9.98 -14.22 14.92
C TYR A 250 8.94 -13.85 13.86
N LYS A 251 9.35 -13.87 12.59
CA LYS A 251 8.48 -13.69 11.43
C LYS A 251 8.22 -15.07 10.81
N PRO A 252 7.03 -15.67 10.99
CA PRO A 252 6.71 -16.92 10.32
C PRO A 252 6.73 -16.73 8.80
N GLU A 253 7.19 -17.73 8.05
CA GLU A 253 7.18 -17.67 6.58
C GLU A 253 5.76 -17.80 6.03
N ARG A 254 4.96 -18.66 6.67
CA ARG A 254 3.56 -18.94 6.33
C ARG A 254 2.64 -18.71 7.52
N VAL A 255 1.39 -18.34 7.23
CA VAL A 255 0.30 -18.15 8.20
C VAL A 255 -0.96 -18.84 7.67
N LEU A 256 -1.87 -19.25 8.54
CA LEU A 256 -3.19 -19.69 8.10
C LEU A 256 -4.04 -18.46 7.79
N GLY A 257 -4.62 -18.43 6.59
CA GLY A 257 -5.67 -17.49 6.21
C GLY A 257 -6.99 -17.79 6.92
N ASP A 258 -8.03 -17.03 6.61
CA ASP A 258 -9.36 -17.18 7.22
C ASP A 258 -10.08 -18.47 6.78
N ASP A 259 -9.61 -19.08 5.70
CA ASP A 259 -10.01 -20.38 5.15
C ASP A 259 -9.21 -21.56 5.73
N ASP A 260 -8.39 -21.32 6.75
CA ASP A 260 -7.42 -22.26 7.30
C ASP A 260 -6.39 -22.78 6.26
N VAL A 261 -6.22 -22.08 5.14
CA VAL A 261 -5.22 -22.44 4.13
C VAL A 261 -3.89 -21.73 4.42
N PRO A 262 -2.75 -22.45 4.39
CA PRO A 262 -1.46 -21.81 4.59
C PRO A 262 -1.05 -20.86 3.45
N GLN A 263 -0.94 -19.58 3.76
CA GLN A 263 -0.55 -18.48 2.86
C GLN A 263 0.82 -17.90 3.26
N GLU A 264 1.44 -17.10 2.40
CA GLU A 264 2.65 -16.34 2.75
C GLU A 264 2.30 -15.25 3.76
N ASN A 265 3.14 -15.07 4.79
CA ASN A 265 2.87 -14.11 5.87
C ASN A 265 2.82 -12.65 5.38
N ALA A 266 3.58 -12.31 4.35
CA ALA A 266 3.63 -10.97 3.75
C ALA A 266 3.96 -9.82 4.73
N GLY A 267 4.47 -10.13 5.94
CA GLY A 267 4.78 -9.14 6.98
C GLY A 267 3.61 -8.79 7.91
N LEU A 268 2.47 -9.47 7.80
CA LEU A 268 1.26 -9.19 8.58
C LEU A 268 1.24 -9.84 9.96
N VAL A 269 2.10 -10.82 10.22
CA VAL A 269 2.26 -11.46 11.51
C VAL A 269 3.73 -11.41 11.92
N THR A 270 3.98 -10.87 13.10
CA THR A 270 5.26 -10.97 13.81
C THR A 270 4.96 -11.39 15.24
N LEU A 271 5.80 -12.26 15.78
CA LEU A 271 5.65 -12.81 17.12
C LEU A 271 6.87 -12.42 17.97
N PRO A 272 6.70 -12.14 19.27
CA PRO A 272 7.83 -11.90 20.15
C PRO A 272 8.68 -13.16 20.31
N MET A 273 9.98 -12.99 20.54
CA MET A 273 10.82 -14.11 20.94
C MET A 273 10.38 -14.68 22.30
N PRO A 274 10.38 -16.03 22.49
CA PRO A 274 9.96 -16.63 23.76
C PRO A 274 10.75 -16.15 24.98
N LEU A 275 12.07 -15.92 24.80
CA LEU A 275 12.93 -15.41 25.87
C LEU A 275 12.56 -13.98 26.30
N LEU A 276 12.19 -13.11 25.36
CA LEU A 276 11.70 -11.76 25.67
C LEU A 276 10.37 -11.85 26.44
N THR A 277 9.46 -12.71 26.00
CA THR A 277 8.18 -12.92 26.68
C THR A 277 8.38 -13.43 28.11
N GLN A 278 9.29 -14.36 28.32
CA GLN A 278 9.61 -14.90 29.63
C GLN A 278 10.23 -13.84 30.55
N GLU A 279 11.22 -13.09 30.06
CA GLU A 279 11.86 -12.02 30.83
C GLU A 279 10.84 -10.95 31.25
N ALA A 280 10.01 -10.49 30.32
CA ALA A 280 9.00 -9.49 30.59
C ALA A 280 8.02 -9.94 31.68
N LYS A 281 7.50 -11.18 31.59
CA LYS A 281 6.59 -11.74 32.61
C LYS A 281 7.25 -11.95 33.97
N GLN A 282 8.56 -12.19 34.00
CA GLN A 282 9.31 -12.32 35.25
C GLN A 282 9.51 -10.97 35.94
N ARG A 283 9.80 -9.92 35.18
CA ARG A 283 10.01 -8.56 35.72
C ARG A 283 8.70 -7.87 36.04
N CYS A 284 7.71 -7.96 35.17
CA CYS A 284 6.42 -7.27 35.28
C CYS A 284 5.32 -8.32 35.49
N ARG A 285 4.99 -8.62 36.76
CA ARG A 285 4.03 -9.68 37.10
C ARG A 285 2.60 -9.42 36.63
N GLY A 286 2.25 -8.16 36.35
CA GLY A 286 0.95 -7.74 35.81
C GLY A 286 0.77 -8.00 34.31
N LEU A 287 1.84 -8.33 33.57
CA LEU A 287 1.75 -8.53 32.12
C LEU A 287 0.98 -9.81 31.76
N GLU A 288 -0.13 -9.62 31.06
CA GLU A 288 -0.95 -10.65 30.43
C GLU A 288 -0.34 -11.05 29.07
N GLY A 289 0.13 -10.05 28.31
CA GLY A 289 0.64 -10.22 26.94
C GLY A 289 1.92 -9.42 26.63
N VAL A 290 2.75 -10.00 25.76
CA VAL A 290 3.94 -9.38 25.18
C VAL A 290 3.82 -9.54 23.67
N HIS A 291 4.05 -8.47 22.93
CA HIS A 291 3.82 -8.43 21.50
C HIS A 291 4.91 -7.63 20.81
N VAL A 292 5.28 -8.07 19.62
CA VAL A 292 6.17 -7.34 18.71
C VAL A 292 5.45 -7.28 17.38
N ILE A 293 5.12 -6.07 16.93
CA ILE A 293 4.35 -5.84 15.71
C ILE A 293 5.20 -5.07 14.69
N SER A 294 5.11 -5.49 13.44
CA SER A 294 5.69 -4.76 12.31
C SER A 294 4.88 -3.49 12.03
N LEU A 295 5.51 -2.52 11.37
CA LEU A 295 4.81 -1.33 10.89
C LEU A 295 3.71 -1.67 9.87
N GLU A 296 3.90 -2.71 9.06
CA GLU A 296 2.88 -3.22 8.14
C GLU A 296 1.67 -3.80 8.88
N MET A 297 1.89 -4.65 9.89
CA MET A 297 0.83 -5.21 10.72
C MET A 297 0.07 -4.11 11.47
N PHE A 298 0.79 -3.15 12.06
CA PHE A 298 0.18 -2.00 12.72
C PHE A 298 -0.70 -1.20 11.76
N THR A 299 -0.19 -0.90 10.57
CA THR A 299 -0.92 -0.13 9.57
C THR A 299 -2.20 -0.87 9.12
N GLN A 300 -2.12 -2.18 8.91
CA GLN A 300 -3.29 -3.01 8.60
C GLN A 300 -4.31 -3.00 9.74
N VAL A 301 -3.89 -3.22 10.98
CA VAL A 301 -4.76 -3.24 12.17
C VAL A 301 -5.39 -1.86 12.41
N ALA A 302 -4.61 -0.79 12.33
CA ALA A 302 -5.09 0.58 12.49
C ALA A 302 -6.18 0.89 11.45
N ARG A 303 -5.98 0.46 10.20
CA ARG A 303 -6.96 0.61 9.12
C ARG A 303 -8.23 -0.21 9.38
N SER A 304 -8.10 -1.53 9.49
CA SER A 304 -9.23 -2.46 9.49
C SER A 304 -10.05 -2.42 10.77
N SER A 305 -9.39 -2.18 11.91
CA SER A 305 -10.01 -2.35 13.24
C SER A 305 -10.25 -1.03 13.97
N PHE A 306 -9.58 0.04 13.56
CA PHE A 306 -9.67 1.36 14.19
C PHE A 306 -10.05 2.47 13.19
N GLY A 307 -10.33 2.14 11.93
CA GLY A 307 -10.78 3.10 10.92
C GLY A 307 -9.73 4.17 10.57
N ALA A 308 -8.46 3.92 10.89
CA ALA A 308 -7.39 4.88 10.63
C ALA A 308 -7.20 5.07 9.12
N ARG A 309 -7.08 6.33 8.71
CA ARG A 309 -6.81 6.72 7.33
C ARG A 309 -5.31 6.69 7.11
N VAL A 310 -4.83 5.63 6.48
CA VAL A 310 -3.39 5.34 6.31
C VAL A 310 -3.01 5.13 4.86
N ILE A 311 -3.73 5.73 3.90
CA ILE A 311 -3.51 5.49 2.46
C ILE A 311 -2.12 5.91 1.98
N ASN A 312 -1.64 7.09 2.40
CA ASN A 312 -0.30 7.55 2.05
C ASN A 312 0.78 6.74 2.78
N LEU A 313 0.50 6.31 4.01
CA LEU A 313 1.37 5.40 4.75
C LEU A 313 1.48 4.03 4.07
N VAL A 314 0.35 3.43 3.67
CA VAL A 314 0.33 2.18 2.90
C VAL A 314 1.16 2.31 1.63
N ARG A 315 0.96 3.38 0.85
CA ARG A 315 1.76 3.69 -0.34
C ARG A 315 3.26 3.82 -0.03
N ALA A 316 3.63 4.44 1.09
CA ALA A 316 5.02 4.59 1.51
C ALA A 316 5.66 3.28 2.00
N LEU A 317 4.87 2.33 2.50
CA LEU A 317 5.31 1.02 2.98
C LEU A 317 5.38 -0.04 1.88
N GLN A 318 4.86 0.25 0.69
CA GLN A 318 4.92 -0.73 -0.39
C GLN A 318 6.38 -1.00 -0.76
N PRO A 319 6.79 -2.27 -0.88
CA PRO A 319 8.14 -2.58 -1.33
C PRO A 319 8.34 -1.95 -2.71
N ALA A 320 9.49 -1.33 -2.94
CA ALA A 320 9.86 -0.90 -4.29
C ALA A 320 9.80 -2.15 -5.16
N THR A 321 8.77 -2.25 -6.02
CA THR A 321 8.56 -3.38 -6.90
C THR A 321 9.86 -3.53 -7.67
N ARG A 322 10.64 -4.57 -7.34
CA ARG A 322 11.78 -4.91 -8.17
C ARG A 322 11.13 -5.41 -9.43
N VAL A 323 11.03 -4.54 -10.44
CA VAL A 323 10.71 -4.95 -11.81
C VAL A 323 11.56 -6.18 -12.02
N PRO A 324 10.93 -7.37 -12.18
CA PRO A 324 11.69 -8.57 -12.41
C PRO A 324 12.69 -8.23 -13.51
N ARG A 325 13.97 -8.58 -13.31
CA ARG A 325 14.88 -8.57 -14.44
C ARG A 325 14.39 -9.67 -15.36
N THR A 326 13.33 -9.40 -16.11
CA THR A 326 13.06 -10.02 -17.37
C THR A 326 14.35 -9.78 -18.13
N ARG A 327 15.20 -10.81 -18.16
CA ARG A 327 16.02 -10.99 -19.35
C ARG A 327 15.01 -10.85 -20.47
N PRO A 328 15.20 -9.94 -21.43
CA PRO A 328 14.33 -9.92 -22.59
C PRO A 328 14.36 -11.35 -23.11
N GLY A 329 13.26 -12.08 -22.87
CA GLY A 329 12.95 -13.24 -23.65
C GLY A 329 12.97 -12.74 -25.09
N PRO A 330 13.44 -13.56 -26.05
CA PRO A 330 13.61 -13.12 -27.42
C PRO A 330 12.37 -12.33 -27.86
N ALA A 331 12.55 -11.02 -28.02
CA ALA A 331 11.48 -10.10 -28.35
C ALA A 331 10.86 -10.60 -29.65
N GLY A 332 9.54 -10.76 -29.66
CA GLY A 332 8.81 -11.07 -30.90
C GLY A 332 8.53 -12.54 -31.18
N ARG A 333 8.62 -13.46 -30.21
CA ARG A 333 7.71 -14.61 -30.31
C ARG A 333 6.33 -14.12 -29.88
N VAL A 334 5.57 -13.64 -30.86
CA VAL A 334 4.10 -13.81 -30.84
C VAL A 334 3.91 -15.22 -30.28
N VAL A 335 3.26 -15.33 -29.13
CA VAL A 335 2.93 -16.64 -28.61
C VAL A 335 2.06 -17.25 -29.71
N ASP A 336 2.64 -18.17 -30.49
CA ASP A 336 1.90 -18.98 -31.45
C ASP A 336 1.00 -19.86 -30.60
N LEU A 337 -0.09 -19.25 -30.12
CA LEU A 337 -1.18 -19.94 -29.47
C LEU A 337 -1.68 -20.96 -30.48
N ALA A 338 -1.91 -22.18 -30.02
CA ALA A 338 -2.57 -23.15 -30.87
C ALA A 338 -3.90 -22.52 -31.34
N PRO A 339 -4.34 -22.76 -32.60
CA PRO A 339 -5.56 -22.17 -33.12
C PRO A 339 -6.78 -22.40 -32.21
N GLU A 340 -6.81 -23.52 -31.49
CA GLU A 340 -7.83 -23.83 -30.49
C GLU A 340 -7.83 -22.87 -29.29
N ASP A 341 -6.65 -22.50 -28.78
CA ASP A 341 -6.51 -21.58 -27.66
C ASP A 341 -6.85 -20.13 -28.06
N ALA A 342 -6.45 -19.74 -29.28
CA ALA A 342 -6.83 -18.45 -29.85
C ALA A 342 -8.36 -18.34 -30.04
N ALA A 343 -9.02 -19.43 -30.48
CA ALA A 343 -10.47 -19.48 -30.61
C ALA A 343 -11.18 -19.37 -29.26
N LYS A 344 -10.67 -20.04 -28.21
CA LYS A 344 -11.21 -19.91 -26.84
C LYS A 344 -11.06 -18.49 -26.29
N LEU A 345 -9.93 -17.84 -26.51
CA LEU A 345 -9.72 -16.45 -26.08
C LEU A 345 -10.65 -15.46 -26.79
N ALA A 346 -11.08 -15.77 -28.01
CA ALA A 346 -12.04 -14.96 -28.76
C ALA A 346 -13.49 -15.12 -28.26
N ASP A 347 -13.80 -16.21 -27.53
CA ASP A 347 -15.12 -16.46 -26.96
C ASP A 347 -15.31 -15.68 -25.64
N ILE A 348 -15.46 -14.35 -25.78
CA ILE A 348 -15.68 -13.46 -24.65
C ILE A 348 -17.14 -13.59 -24.19
N SER A 349 -17.31 -13.96 -22.93
CA SER A 349 -18.62 -14.15 -22.29
C SER A 349 -18.63 -13.59 -20.87
N PHE A 350 -19.82 -13.28 -20.38
CA PHE A 350 -20.05 -12.92 -18.98
C PHE A 350 -21.35 -13.54 -18.50
N SER A 351 -21.33 -14.15 -17.33
CA SER A 351 -22.43 -14.85 -16.68
C SER A 351 -22.29 -14.74 -15.16
N SER A 352 -23.35 -15.04 -14.42
CA SER A 352 -23.26 -15.11 -12.95
C SER A 352 -22.27 -16.17 -12.46
N MET A 353 -21.98 -17.21 -13.26
CA MET A 353 -20.97 -18.21 -12.91
C MET A 353 -19.56 -17.62 -12.86
N ASP A 354 -19.27 -16.57 -13.64
CA ASP A 354 -17.98 -15.88 -13.59
C ASP A 354 -17.77 -15.12 -12.26
N MET A 355 -18.87 -14.84 -11.52
CA MET A 355 -18.83 -14.25 -10.17
C MET A 355 -18.46 -15.27 -9.09
N ILE A 356 -18.58 -16.56 -9.37
CA ILE A 356 -18.20 -17.61 -8.42
C ILE A 356 -16.69 -17.82 -8.50
N TYR A 357 -16.04 -17.78 -7.36
CA TYR A 357 -14.64 -18.17 -7.24
C TYR A 357 -14.55 -19.65 -6.89
N GLU A 358 -14.40 -20.48 -7.92
CA GLU A 358 -14.12 -21.90 -7.75
C GLU A 358 -12.81 -22.24 -8.43
N ARG A 359 -11.78 -22.47 -7.62
CA ARG A 359 -10.52 -23.01 -8.11
C ARG A 359 -10.72 -24.48 -8.47
N PRO A 360 -10.45 -24.92 -9.71
CA PRO A 360 -10.56 -26.32 -10.08
C PRO A 360 -9.62 -27.19 -9.23
N ASP A 361 -10.13 -28.27 -8.65
CA ASP A 361 -9.33 -29.18 -7.81
C ASP A 361 -8.13 -29.78 -8.54
N GLU A 362 -8.26 -29.98 -9.85
CA GLU A 362 -7.23 -30.52 -10.74
C GLU A 362 -6.09 -29.51 -11.03
N GLU A 363 -6.30 -28.22 -10.73
CA GLU A 363 -5.38 -27.11 -11.05
C GLU A 363 -4.75 -26.49 -9.78
N LYS A 364 -4.67 -27.26 -8.69
CA LYS A 364 -4.06 -26.82 -7.41
C LYS A 364 -2.56 -26.48 -7.51
N ASP A 365 -1.86 -27.02 -8.51
CA ASP A 365 -0.44 -26.72 -8.73
C ASP A 365 -0.19 -25.67 -9.82
N ASP A 366 -1.25 -25.23 -10.51
CA ASP A 366 -1.17 -24.20 -11.55
C ASP A 366 -0.61 -22.88 -10.98
N SER A 367 0.42 -22.34 -11.65
CA SER A 367 1.10 -21.15 -11.17
C SER A 367 0.24 -19.89 -11.27
N ILE A 368 -0.67 -19.79 -12.23
CA ILE A 368 -1.59 -18.66 -12.40
C ILE A 368 -2.62 -18.66 -11.28
N TRP A 369 -3.27 -19.79 -11.00
CA TRP A 369 -4.24 -19.87 -9.90
C TRP A 369 -3.62 -19.55 -8.54
N ARG A 370 -2.38 -19.97 -8.30
CA ARG A 370 -1.64 -19.58 -7.08
C ARG A 370 -1.48 -18.06 -6.96
N GLN A 371 -1.26 -17.35 -8.06
CA GLN A 371 -1.18 -15.89 -8.01
C GLN A 371 -2.56 -15.21 -7.98
N ILE A 372 -3.59 -15.83 -8.54
CA ILE A 372 -4.98 -15.36 -8.35
C ILE A 372 -5.35 -15.43 -6.86
N ASP A 373 -5.01 -16.52 -6.17
CA ASP A 373 -5.12 -16.61 -4.70
C ASP A 373 -4.33 -15.48 -4.02
N GLY A 374 -3.12 -15.20 -4.50
CA GLY A 374 -2.27 -14.12 -3.98
C GLY A 374 -2.81 -12.70 -4.18
N LEU A 375 -3.55 -12.44 -5.27
CA LEU A 375 -4.27 -11.18 -5.49
C LEU A 375 -5.47 -11.05 -4.54
N ARG A 376 -6.12 -12.16 -4.20
CA ARG A 376 -7.27 -12.19 -3.28
C ARG A 376 -6.85 -12.33 -1.81
N ALA A 377 -5.58 -12.61 -1.54
CA ALA A 377 -5.04 -12.68 -0.20
C ALA A 377 -5.02 -11.28 0.43
N GLU A 378 -5.15 -11.23 1.76
CA GLU A 378 -5.06 -9.96 2.49
C GLU A 378 -3.63 -9.40 2.47
N GLY A 379 -3.54 -8.08 2.29
CA GLY A 379 -2.30 -7.32 2.48
C GLY A 379 -1.55 -7.04 1.18
N TRP A 380 -1.24 -5.76 0.99
CA TRP A 380 -0.64 -5.23 -0.23
C TRP A 380 0.70 -5.88 -0.60
N THR A 381 1.48 -6.40 0.35
CA THR A 381 2.75 -7.06 0.04
C THR A 381 2.54 -8.36 -0.74
N ALA A 382 1.59 -9.21 -0.32
CA ALA A 382 1.26 -10.45 -1.03
C ALA A 382 0.67 -10.13 -2.41
N GLN A 383 -0.28 -9.19 -2.44
CA GLN A 383 -0.97 -8.75 -3.66
C GLN A 383 0.00 -8.15 -4.68
N ASN A 384 0.92 -7.29 -4.27
CA ASN A 384 1.94 -6.71 -5.15
C ASN A 384 2.90 -7.76 -5.71
N LYS A 385 3.28 -8.74 -4.88
CA LYS A 385 4.11 -9.87 -5.32
C LYS A 385 3.38 -10.71 -6.36
N ALA A 386 2.13 -11.07 -6.08
CA ALA A 386 1.28 -11.84 -6.98
C ALA A 386 1.09 -11.14 -8.32
N ALA A 387 0.81 -9.83 -8.31
CA ALA A 387 0.72 -9.04 -9.53
C ALA A 387 2.02 -9.05 -10.36
N SER A 388 3.18 -8.90 -9.70
CA SER A 388 4.49 -8.98 -10.36
C SER A 388 4.79 -10.37 -10.92
N GLU A 389 4.34 -11.44 -10.27
CA GLU A 389 4.52 -12.82 -10.72
C GLU A 389 3.53 -13.22 -11.83
N LEU A 390 2.35 -12.58 -11.87
CA LEU A 390 1.35 -12.75 -12.94
C LEU A 390 1.77 -12.09 -14.25
N GLN A 391 2.47 -10.96 -14.21
CA GLN A 391 2.84 -10.21 -15.41
C GLN A 391 3.45 -11.08 -16.54
N PRO A 392 4.44 -11.97 -16.29
CA PRO A 392 4.95 -12.86 -17.33
C PRO A 392 4.04 -14.04 -17.71
N LEU A 393 3.01 -14.34 -16.91
CA LEU A 393 2.10 -15.48 -17.10
C LEU A 393 0.79 -15.11 -17.81
N ILE A 394 0.45 -13.82 -17.91
CA ILE A 394 -0.80 -13.32 -18.52
C ILE A 394 -1.02 -13.88 -19.93
N ALA A 395 0.03 -13.96 -20.75
CA ALA A 395 -0.08 -14.41 -22.13
C ALA A 395 -0.49 -15.90 -22.26
N SER A 396 -0.32 -16.70 -21.20
CA SER A 396 -0.71 -18.11 -21.15
C SER A 396 -2.00 -18.37 -20.37
N ALA A 397 -2.63 -17.34 -19.81
CA ALA A 397 -3.84 -17.50 -19.02
C ALA A 397 -5.06 -17.79 -19.91
N ASN A 398 -5.92 -18.71 -19.47
CA ASN A 398 -7.19 -19.00 -20.13
C ASN A 398 -8.25 -17.91 -19.83
N PRO A 399 -9.40 -17.88 -20.55
CA PRO A 399 -10.43 -16.86 -20.35
C PRO A 399 -10.92 -16.74 -18.89
N ASP A 400 -11.14 -17.86 -18.21
CA ASP A 400 -11.66 -17.86 -16.84
C ASP A 400 -10.61 -17.33 -15.85
N GLN A 401 -9.36 -17.77 -15.99
CA GLN A 401 -8.22 -17.23 -15.24
C GLN A 401 -8.10 -15.72 -15.46
N LEU A 402 -8.21 -15.22 -16.69
CA LEU A 402 -8.14 -13.79 -16.99
C LEU A 402 -9.25 -12.99 -16.31
N LYS A 403 -10.49 -13.48 -16.35
CA LYS A 403 -11.60 -12.86 -15.60
C LYS A 403 -11.32 -12.87 -14.10
N GLN A 404 -10.85 -13.98 -13.53
CA GLN A 404 -10.53 -14.05 -12.11
C GLN A 404 -9.34 -13.18 -11.71
N ILE A 405 -8.34 -13.00 -12.58
CA ILE A 405 -7.25 -12.03 -12.41
C ILE A 405 -7.84 -10.61 -12.37
N GLY A 406 -8.72 -10.26 -13.30
CA GLY A 406 -9.37 -8.95 -13.34
C GLY A 406 -10.12 -8.65 -12.04
N ARG A 407 -10.90 -9.61 -11.55
CA ARG A 407 -11.59 -9.49 -10.26
C ARG A 407 -10.62 -9.33 -9.09
N GLY A 408 -9.56 -10.15 -9.06
CA GLY A 408 -8.50 -10.08 -8.05
C GLY A 408 -7.78 -8.73 -8.05
N ILE A 409 -7.59 -8.10 -9.21
CA ILE A 409 -7.00 -6.76 -9.30
C ILE A 409 -7.90 -5.70 -8.63
N ILE A 410 -9.20 -5.73 -8.86
CA ILE A 410 -10.13 -4.79 -8.19
C ILE A 410 -10.07 -4.97 -6.68
N ALA A 411 -10.23 -6.21 -6.20
CA ALA A 411 -10.18 -6.53 -4.78
C ALA A 411 -8.87 -6.03 -4.12
N ALA A 412 -7.72 -6.35 -4.72
CA ALA A 412 -6.42 -5.92 -4.21
C ALA A 412 -6.20 -4.39 -4.30
N SER A 413 -6.66 -3.75 -5.37
CA SER A 413 -6.52 -2.30 -5.53
C SER A 413 -7.37 -1.52 -4.51
N ASN A 414 -8.52 -2.08 -4.11
CA ASN A 414 -9.35 -1.52 -3.04
C ASN A 414 -8.67 -1.64 -1.66
N GLU A 415 -7.72 -2.57 -1.51
CA GLU A 415 -6.79 -2.62 -0.38
C GLU A 415 -5.56 -1.71 -0.53
N GLU A 416 -5.57 -0.82 -1.53
CA GLU A 416 -4.53 0.16 -1.87
C GLU A 416 -3.23 -0.47 -2.41
N ALA A 417 -3.23 -1.74 -2.84
CA ALA A 417 -2.07 -2.35 -3.49
C ALA A 417 -1.82 -1.74 -4.89
N LEU A 418 -0.59 -1.26 -5.14
CA LEU A 418 -0.25 -0.59 -6.40
C LEU A 418 0.10 -1.57 -7.53
N GLY A 419 0.74 -2.71 -7.20
CA GLY A 419 1.15 -3.71 -8.18
C GLY A 419 0.00 -4.26 -9.04
N PRO A 420 -1.18 -4.55 -8.48
CA PRO A 420 -2.36 -4.92 -9.26
C PRO A 420 -2.82 -3.86 -10.27
N VAL A 421 -2.76 -2.57 -9.90
CA VAL A 421 -3.09 -1.45 -10.80
C VAL A 421 -2.06 -1.34 -11.92
N ASP A 422 -0.77 -1.48 -11.60
CA ASP A 422 0.31 -1.51 -12.59
C ASP A 422 0.14 -2.69 -13.57
N LEU A 423 -0.28 -3.86 -13.07
CA LEU A 423 -0.57 -5.03 -13.89
C LEU A 423 -1.74 -4.76 -14.85
N ALA A 424 -2.87 -4.22 -14.37
CA ALA A 424 -3.99 -3.86 -15.24
C ALA A 424 -3.58 -2.85 -16.30
N THR A 425 -2.87 -1.79 -15.92
CA THR A 425 -2.35 -0.77 -16.84
C THR A 425 -1.46 -1.40 -17.91
N ALA A 426 -0.53 -2.28 -17.50
CA ALA A 426 0.39 -2.94 -18.42
C ALA A 426 -0.32 -3.90 -19.39
N VAL A 427 -1.35 -4.61 -18.95
CA VAL A 427 -2.09 -5.54 -19.81
C VAL A 427 -3.03 -4.80 -20.76
N LEU A 428 -3.83 -3.85 -20.25
CA LEU A 428 -4.80 -3.12 -21.07
C LEU A 428 -4.13 -2.18 -22.08
N GLY A 429 -2.99 -1.57 -21.71
CA GLY A 429 -2.19 -0.72 -22.59
C GLY A 429 -1.34 -1.46 -23.61
N ASN A 430 -1.15 -2.78 -23.47
CA ASN A 430 -0.32 -3.57 -24.39
C ASN A 430 -1.13 -4.07 -25.60
N ARG A 431 -1.04 -3.33 -26.71
CA ARG A 431 -1.68 -3.66 -27.99
C ARG A 431 -1.08 -4.87 -28.71
N GLU A 432 0.08 -5.37 -28.28
CA GLU A 432 0.67 -6.59 -28.83
C GLU A 432 0.01 -7.86 -28.26
N LEU A 433 -0.71 -7.75 -27.14
CA LEU A 433 -1.46 -8.87 -26.60
C LEU A 433 -2.71 -9.14 -27.45
N PRO A 434 -3.08 -10.43 -27.63
CA PRO A 434 -4.33 -10.78 -28.30
C PRO A 434 -5.54 -10.04 -27.68
N PRO A 435 -6.45 -9.48 -28.49
CA PRO A 435 -7.63 -8.75 -28.01
C PRO A 435 -8.44 -9.52 -26.96
N GLY A 436 -8.57 -10.84 -27.12
CA GLY A 436 -9.25 -11.72 -26.18
C GLY A 436 -8.66 -11.70 -24.77
N ILE A 437 -7.34 -11.50 -24.62
CA ILE A 437 -6.70 -11.40 -23.29
C ILE A 437 -7.17 -10.14 -22.57
N ARG A 438 -7.07 -8.99 -23.25
CA ARG A 438 -7.48 -7.69 -22.74
C ARG A 438 -8.98 -7.68 -22.42
N ALA A 439 -9.80 -8.21 -23.33
CA ALA A 439 -11.25 -8.24 -23.15
C ALA A 439 -11.68 -9.14 -21.98
N ASN A 440 -11.13 -10.34 -21.83
CA ASN A 440 -11.49 -11.22 -20.71
C ASN A 440 -11.01 -10.68 -19.35
N LEU A 441 -9.80 -10.09 -19.29
CA LEU A 441 -9.34 -9.38 -18.09
C LEU A 441 -10.32 -8.26 -17.72
N LEU A 442 -10.72 -7.47 -18.72
CA LEU A 442 -11.63 -6.35 -18.52
C LEU A 442 -13.04 -6.78 -18.11
N VAL A 443 -13.55 -7.91 -18.62
CA VAL A 443 -14.80 -8.51 -18.10
C VAL A 443 -14.66 -8.74 -16.60
N GLY A 444 -13.55 -9.29 -16.13
CA GLY A 444 -13.27 -9.46 -14.70
C GLY A 444 -13.24 -8.16 -13.90
N LEU A 445 -12.56 -7.14 -14.42
CA LEU A 445 -12.50 -5.81 -13.78
C LEU A 445 -13.89 -5.17 -13.66
N LEU A 446 -14.67 -5.18 -14.75
CA LEU A 446 -16.03 -4.63 -14.79
C LEU A 446 -17.00 -5.43 -13.90
N ALA A 447 -16.87 -6.75 -13.90
CA ALA A 447 -17.67 -7.65 -13.10
C ALA A 447 -17.54 -7.35 -11.60
N GLU A 448 -16.31 -7.34 -11.07
CA GLU A 448 -16.06 -7.05 -9.66
C GLU A 448 -16.40 -5.61 -9.29
N THR A 449 -16.30 -4.68 -10.24
CA THR A 449 -16.62 -3.28 -9.98
C THR A 449 -18.12 -3.06 -9.85
N TYR A 450 -18.97 -3.63 -10.73
CA TYR A 450 -20.37 -3.23 -10.87
C TYR A 450 -21.41 -4.28 -10.44
N PHE A 451 -20.99 -5.51 -10.14
CA PHE A 451 -21.90 -6.61 -9.81
C PHE A 451 -21.55 -7.22 -8.45
N ASP A 452 -22.56 -7.75 -7.77
CA ASP A 452 -22.37 -8.51 -6.53
C ASP A 452 -21.95 -9.98 -6.81
N GLU A 453 -21.76 -10.76 -5.75
CA GLU A 453 -21.39 -12.18 -5.85
C GLU A 453 -22.40 -13.06 -6.62
N ASN A 454 -23.64 -12.61 -6.78
CA ASN A 454 -24.69 -13.31 -7.53
C ASN A 454 -24.75 -12.86 -9.01
N GLY A 455 -23.96 -11.85 -9.39
CA GLY A 455 -24.01 -11.23 -10.71
C GLY A 455 -25.15 -10.24 -10.87
N GLU A 456 -25.74 -9.76 -9.77
CA GLU A 456 -26.74 -8.70 -9.79
C GLU A 456 -26.08 -7.31 -9.73
N PRO A 457 -26.66 -6.28 -10.36
CA PRO A 457 -26.12 -4.93 -10.31
C PRO A 457 -25.96 -4.41 -8.87
N ALA A 458 -24.79 -3.87 -8.56
CA ALA A 458 -24.44 -3.36 -7.24
C ALA A 458 -23.96 -1.89 -7.30
N LYS A 459 -23.83 -1.28 -6.11
CA LYS A 459 -23.10 -0.01 -5.96
C LYS A 459 -21.62 -0.28 -6.33
N PRO A 460 -21.02 0.52 -7.21
CA PRO A 460 -19.71 0.18 -7.73
C PRO A 460 -18.60 0.39 -6.70
N VAL A 461 -17.55 -0.42 -6.78
CA VAL A 461 -16.36 -0.30 -5.91
C VAL A 461 -15.07 -0.49 -6.71
N ALA A 462 -14.33 0.59 -6.92
CA ALA A 462 -12.96 0.50 -7.43
C ALA A 462 -12.09 1.66 -6.92
N SER A 463 -10.77 1.47 -6.95
CA SER A 463 -9.82 2.55 -6.69
C SER A 463 -9.88 3.61 -7.81
N PRO A 464 -9.54 4.89 -7.54
CA PRO A 464 -9.58 5.95 -8.57
C PRO A 464 -8.73 5.66 -9.82
N ASP A 465 -7.58 4.99 -9.62
CA ASP A 465 -6.68 4.63 -10.72
C ASP A 465 -7.33 3.57 -11.62
N VAL A 466 -7.99 2.56 -11.04
CA VAL A 466 -8.72 1.57 -11.83
C VAL A 466 -9.97 2.14 -12.47
N ALA A 467 -10.70 3.02 -11.76
CA ALA A 467 -11.83 3.74 -12.37
C ALA A 467 -11.39 4.48 -13.64
N SER A 468 -10.23 5.16 -13.61
CA SER A 468 -9.69 5.82 -14.80
C SER A 468 -9.41 4.83 -15.95
N LEU A 469 -8.76 3.70 -15.65
CA LEU A 469 -8.51 2.63 -16.64
C LEU A 469 -9.79 2.10 -17.28
N LEU A 470 -10.85 1.89 -16.49
CA LEU A 470 -12.14 1.41 -16.99
C LEU A 470 -12.81 2.40 -17.96
N PHE A 471 -12.59 3.70 -17.80
CA PHE A 471 -13.15 4.70 -18.72
C PHE A 471 -12.24 4.90 -19.95
N ASP A 472 -10.93 4.92 -19.77
CA ASP A 472 -9.96 5.15 -20.85
C ASP A 472 -10.02 4.07 -21.93
N HIS A 473 -10.24 2.81 -21.54
CA HIS A 473 -10.32 1.69 -22.47
C HIS A 473 -11.74 1.42 -23.00
N ALA A 474 -12.72 2.28 -22.72
CA ALA A 474 -14.12 2.01 -23.05
C ALA A 474 -14.46 2.11 -24.53
N MET A 475 -13.73 2.95 -25.27
CA MET A 475 -14.00 3.25 -26.67
C MET A 475 -13.17 2.41 -27.66
N GLU A 476 -12.18 1.66 -27.17
CA GLU A 476 -11.31 0.84 -28.01
C GLU A 476 -12.07 -0.31 -28.66
N GLU A 477 -11.75 -0.62 -29.92
CA GLU A 477 -12.46 -1.67 -30.69
C GLU A 477 -12.32 -3.05 -30.05
N ASP A 478 -11.11 -3.39 -29.59
CA ASP A 478 -10.77 -4.69 -29.02
C ASP A 478 -11.44 -4.98 -27.67
N THR A 479 -11.77 -3.94 -26.90
CA THR A 479 -12.36 -4.07 -25.55
C THR A 479 -13.86 -3.83 -25.55
N ARG A 480 -14.42 -3.22 -26.61
CA ARG A 480 -15.85 -2.89 -26.75
C ARG A 480 -16.77 -4.07 -26.43
N ARG A 481 -16.37 -5.28 -26.83
CA ARG A 481 -17.15 -6.49 -26.55
C ARG A 481 -17.32 -6.74 -25.04
N ALA A 482 -16.29 -6.52 -24.23
CA ALA A 482 -16.36 -6.68 -22.78
C ALA A 482 -17.40 -5.73 -22.16
N TYR A 483 -17.43 -4.45 -22.57
CA TYR A 483 -18.45 -3.49 -22.13
C TYR A 483 -19.85 -3.88 -22.57
N SER A 484 -20.03 -4.34 -23.82
CA SER A 484 -21.35 -4.79 -24.29
C SER A 484 -21.90 -5.98 -23.48
N LEU A 485 -21.03 -6.85 -22.97
CA LEU A 485 -21.45 -8.02 -22.21
C LEU A 485 -21.74 -7.71 -20.74
N THR A 486 -21.06 -6.71 -20.19
CA THR A 486 -21.14 -6.33 -18.77
C THR A 486 -22.00 -5.09 -18.59
N ILE A 487 -21.55 -3.92 -19.03
CA ILE A 487 -22.21 -2.63 -18.80
C ILE A 487 -23.61 -2.53 -19.44
N GLU A 488 -23.86 -3.13 -20.61
CA GLU A 488 -25.23 -3.09 -21.19
C GLU A 488 -26.27 -3.78 -20.28
N ARG A 489 -25.87 -4.71 -19.41
CA ARG A 489 -26.76 -5.31 -18.40
C ARG A 489 -27.21 -4.31 -17.34
N LEU A 490 -26.45 -3.23 -17.15
CA LEU A 490 -26.80 -2.14 -16.25
C LEU A 490 -27.77 -1.14 -16.88
N ALA A 491 -28.14 -1.30 -18.16
CA ALA A 491 -29.04 -0.36 -18.85
C ALA A 491 -30.36 -0.07 -18.10
N PRO A 492 -31.04 -1.04 -17.45
CA PRO A 492 -32.23 -0.76 -16.64
C PRO A 492 -31.98 0.14 -15.43
N TYR A 493 -30.73 0.17 -14.93
CA TYR A 493 -30.30 0.88 -13.74
C TYR A 493 -29.40 2.08 -14.07
N LYS A 494 -29.24 2.43 -15.36
CA LYS A 494 -28.31 3.47 -15.84
C LYS A 494 -28.41 4.78 -15.05
N ASN A 495 -29.63 5.20 -14.73
CA ASN A 495 -29.87 6.44 -14.01
C ASN A 495 -29.51 6.37 -12.53
N SER A 496 -29.24 5.19 -11.96
CA SER A 496 -28.77 5.04 -10.58
C SER A 496 -27.25 5.16 -10.42
N TYR A 497 -26.52 5.38 -11.52
CA TYR A 497 -25.06 5.61 -11.54
C TYR A 497 -24.77 7.02 -12.03
N LEU A 498 -23.71 7.67 -11.54
CA LEU A 498 -23.37 9.03 -11.98
C LEU A 498 -22.77 9.06 -13.41
N ALA A 499 -21.90 8.11 -13.72
CA ALA A 499 -21.44 7.76 -15.08
C ALA A 499 -21.24 6.24 -15.18
N LEU A 500 -21.31 5.67 -16.39
CA LEU A 500 -20.87 4.30 -16.66
C LEU A 500 -19.81 4.33 -17.76
N PRO A 501 -18.80 3.46 -17.71
CA PRO A 501 -17.81 3.39 -18.77
C PRO A 501 -18.46 2.84 -20.04
N GLY A 502 -18.06 3.35 -21.20
CA GLY A 502 -18.65 2.97 -22.49
C GLY A 502 -19.76 3.91 -22.96
N GLU A 503 -20.18 4.85 -22.11
CA GLU A 503 -21.03 5.96 -22.52
C GLU A 503 -20.21 7.06 -23.20
N GLU A 504 -20.86 7.90 -24.01
CA GLU A 504 -20.20 9.12 -24.51
C GLU A 504 -19.73 9.96 -23.32
N VAL A 505 -18.43 10.28 -23.31
CA VAL A 505 -17.79 11.04 -22.23
C VAL A 505 -18.49 12.39 -22.12
N ARG A 506 -19.23 12.57 -21.03
CA ARG A 506 -19.83 13.84 -20.65
C ARG A 506 -19.11 14.39 -19.43
N SER A 507 -18.84 15.68 -19.47
CA SER A 507 -18.42 16.38 -18.27
C SER A 507 -19.61 16.52 -17.32
N ILE A 508 -19.39 16.24 -16.05
CA ILE A 508 -20.38 16.31 -14.97
C ILE A 508 -20.08 17.57 -14.18
N ARG A 509 -21.00 18.52 -14.19
CA ARG A 509 -20.80 19.80 -13.50
C ARG A 509 -21.20 19.65 -12.04
N LEU A 510 -20.25 19.96 -11.16
CA LEU A 510 -20.43 20.01 -9.72
C LEU A 510 -20.73 21.42 -9.25
N GLU A 511 -21.88 21.59 -8.60
CA GLU A 511 -22.29 22.81 -7.94
C GLU A 511 -22.11 22.67 -6.43
N ILE A 512 -21.16 23.41 -5.86
CA ILE A 512 -20.83 23.37 -4.43
C ILE A 512 -21.42 24.60 -3.75
N GLN A 513 -22.32 24.38 -2.79
CA GLN A 513 -22.92 25.45 -2.00
C GLN A 513 -22.36 25.43 -0.57
N THR A 514 -21.92 26.59 -0.10
CA THR A 514 -21.40 26.77 1.27
C THR A 514 -22.19 27.86 2.00
N ALA A 515 -22.38 27.66 3.30
CA ALA A 515 -22.98 28.63 4.20
C ALA A 515 -22.05 28.83 5.40
N GLN A 516 -21.64 30.08 5.65
CA GLN A 516 -20.72 30.41 6.75
C GLN A 516 -19.42 29.58 6.71
N SER A 517 -18.88 29.34 5.51
CA SER A 517 -17.72 28.48 5.26
C SER A 517 -17.93 27.00 5.53
N ALA A 518 -19.14 26.54 5.90
CA ALA A 518 -19.48 25.13 6.00
C ALA A 518 -20.12 24.61 4.71
N LEU A 519 -19.81 23.37 4.33
CA LEU A 519 -20.41 22.66 3.21
C LEU A 519 -21.90 22.43 3.49
N GLN A 520 -22.76 22.94 2.62
CA GLN A 520 -24.20 22.80 2.75
C GLN A 520 -24.77 21.78 1.75
N SER A 521 -24.33 21.85 0.50
CA SER A 521 -24.87 21.04 -0.59
C SER A 521 -23.80 20.84 -1.67
N VAL A 522 -23.86 19.67 -2.31
CA VAL A 522 -23.06 19.34 -3.49
C VAL A 522 -23.97 18.66 -4.48
N GLN A 523 -24.12 19.25 -5.67
CA GLN A 523 -24.97 18.73 -6.72
C GLN A 523 -24.16 18.37 -7.94
N ALA A 524 -24.51 17.28 -8.62
CA ALA A 524 -24.05 16.95 -9.96
C ALA A 524 -25.19 17.07 -10.95
N ASP A 525 -25.07 17.98 -11.92
CA ASP A 525 -26.12 18.26 -12.91
C ASP A 525 -27.52 18.49 -12.29
N GLY A 526 -27.55 19.13 -11.11
CA GLY A 526 -28.77 19.43 -10.35
C GLY A 526 -29.27 18.31 -9.42
N VAL A 527 -28.59 17.17 -9.35
CA VAL A 527 -28.90 16.07 -8.41
C VAL A 527 -28.03 16.18 -7.16
N GLU A 528 -28.66 16.17 -5.99
CA GLU A 528 -27.96 16.23 -4.71
C GLU A 528 -27.14 14.95 -4.44
N LEU A 529 -25.86 15.12 -4.10
CA LEU A 529 -24.95 14.00 -3.81
C LEU A 529 -24.72 13.80 -2.31
N ILE A 530 -25.03 14.80 -1.48
CA ILE A 530 -24.77 14.77 -0.04
C ILE A 530 -26.04 15.05 0.76
N GLU A 531 -26.16 14.45 1.93
CA GLU A 531 -27.22 14.72 2.90
C GLU A 531 -26.62 15.19 4.23
N PRO A 532 -27.31 16.07 4.97
CA PRO A 532 -26.79 16.66 6.20
C PRO A 532 -26.71 15.69 7.39
N ASP A 533 -27.43 14.56 7.31
CA ASP A 533 -27.52 13.59 8.39
C ASP A 533 -27.33 12.14 7.91
N ALA A 534 -26.13 11.85 7.42
CA ALA A 534 -25.74 10.53 6.97
C ALA A 534 -25.32 9.61 8.14
N PRO A 535 -25.60 8.30 8.04
CA PRO A 535 -25.05 7.30 8.94
C PRO A 535 -23.53 7.28 8.81
N GLU A 536 -22.85 6.82 9.86
CA GLU A 536 -21.38 6.85 9.97
C GLU A 536 -20.68 6.22 8.76
N SER A 537 -21.24 5.15 8.18
CA SER A 537 -20.72 4.48 6.98
C SER A 537 -20.73 5.31 5.70
N ARG A 538 -21.52 6.40 5.64
CA ARG A 538 -21.64 7.30 4.48
C ARG A 538 -21.12 8.71 4.74
N ARG A 539 -20.59 8.99 5.94
CA ARG A 539 -20.13 10.34 6.30
C ARG A 539 -18.92 10.76 5.48
N LEU A 540 -18.93 12.03 5.07
CA LEU A 540 -17.78 12.69 4.46
C LEU A 540 -16.72 12.86 5.54
N THR A 541 -15.75 11.98 5.53
CA THR A 541 -14.62 12.05 6.46
C THR A 541 -13.51 12.86 5.79
N SER A 542 -13.02 13.95 6.42
CA SER A 542 -11.91 14.77 5.92
C SER A 542 -10.58 14.05 6.11
N SER A 543 -9.63 14.25 5.20
CA SER A 543 -8.33 13.55 5.06
C SER A 543 -7.34 13.77 6.22
N GLY A 544 -7.75 13.52 7.47
CA GLY A 544 -6.90 13.65 8.65
C GLY A 544 -6.72 15.08 9.16
N LEU A 545 -7.47 16.05 8.64
CA LEU A 545 -7.46 17.44 9.12
C LEU A 545 -8.84 17.84 9.63
N SER A 546 -8.85 18.31 10.88
CA SER A 546 -9.86 19.14 11.55
C SER A 546 -10.97 19.66 10.63
N GLY A 547 -12.09 18.92 10.58
CA GLY A 547 -13.40 19.38 10.13
C GLY A 547 -13.47 20.15 8.81
N SER A 548 -12.46 20.11 7.95
CA SER A 548 -12.35 20.95 6.75
C SER A 548 -11.76 20.17 5.58
N ILE A 549 -12.17 20.53 4.36
CA ILE A 549 -11.76 19.87 3.11
C ILE A 549 -11.56 20.92 2.03
N SER A 550 -10.60 20.69 1.12
CA SER A 550 -10.45 21.53 -0.08
C SER A 550 -11.42 21.09 -1.17
N VAL A 551 -11.74 21.97 -2.12
CA VAL A 551 -12.53 21.60 -3.31
C VAL A 551 -11.88 20.42 -4.04
N THR A 552 -10.56 20.44 -4.23
CA THR A 552 -9.81 19.36 -4.90
C THR A 552 -10.00 18.02 -4.18
N ASP A 553 -9.90 18.00 -2.85
CA ASP A 553 -10.09 16.78 -2.06
C ASP A 553 -11.55 16.31 -2.09
N LEU A 554 -12.52 17.24 -2.08
CA LEU A 554 -13.93 16.90 -2.21
C LEU A 554 -14.22 16.25 -3.57
N VAL A 555 -13.68 16.79 -4.67
CA VAL A 555 -13.79 16.20 -6.01
C VAL A 555 -13.20 14.79 -6.04
N ALA A 556 -12.03 14.59 -5.44
CA ALA A 556 -11.42 13.26 -5.36
C ALA A 556 -12.26 12.26 -4.54
N VAL A 557 -12.87 12.73 -3.45
CA VAL A 557 -13.77 11.93 -2.60
C VAL A 557 -15.06 11.57 -3.34
N ILE A 558 -15.64 12.48 -4.11
CA ILE A 558 -16.80 12.23 -4.98
C ILE A 558 -16.44 11.23 -6.08
N ALA A 559 -15.34 11.46 -6.80
CA ALA A 559 -14.86 10.57 -7.86
C ALA A 559 -14.67 9.13 -7.36
N ARG A 560 -14.08 8.98 -6.16
CA ARG A 560 -13.90 7.69 -5.50
C ARG A 560 -15.24 7.04 -5.12
N GLU A 561 -16.15 7.81 -4.52
CA GLU A 561 -17.45 7.30 -4.09
C GLU A 561 -18.24 6.76 -5.29
N PHE A 562 -18.34 7.54 -6.37
CA PHE A 562 -19.15 7.18 -7.55
C PHE A 562 -18.40 6.35 -8.60
N VAL A 563 -17.14 6.00 -8.35
CA VAL A 563 -16.26 5.20 -9.23
C VAL A 563 -16.18 5.79 -10.64
N ILE A 564 -15.80 7.06 -10.71
CA ILE A 564 -15.61 7.80 -11.97
C ILE A 564 -14.24 8.51 -11.99
N PRO A 565 -13.67 8.78 -13.17
CA PRO A 565 -12.45 9.59 -13.28
C PRO A 565 -12.67 11.01 -12.77
N THR A 566 -11.68 11.57 -12.06
CA THR A 566 -11.72 12.98 -11.62
C THR A 566 -11.79 13.95 -12.80
N THR A 567 -11.26 13.56 -13.97
CA THR A 567 -11.31 14.33 -15.21
C THR A 567 -12.73 14.51 -15.78
N MET A 568 -13.71 13.72 -15.30
CA MET A 568 -15.11 13.88 -15.67
C MET A 568 -15.85 14.88 -14.78
N LEU A 569 -15.24 15.35 -13.69
CA LEU A 569 -15.88 16.27 -12.75
C LEU A 569 -15.37 17.70 -12.98
N GLU A 570 -16.29 18.60 -13.35
CA GLU A 570 -16.01 20.02 -13.50
C GLU A 570 -16.54 20.80 -12.30
N VAL A 571 -15.71 21.65 -11.70
CA VAL A 571 -16.13 22.57 -10.63
C VAL A 571 -15.90 24.00 -11.10
N ASP A 572 -16.90 24.85 -10.92
CA ASP A 572 -16.74 26.28 -11.14
C ASP A 572 -15.98 26.95 -9.98
N GLY A 573 -14.95 27.71 -10.32
CA GLY A 573 -14.23 28.57 -9.38
C GLY A 573 -12.90 28.02 -8.88
N PRO A 574 -12.30 28.67 -7.86
CA PRO A 574 -10.97 28.33 -7.38
C PRO A 574 -10.95 27.01 -6.60
N THR A 575 -10.15 26.04 -7.05
CA THR A 575 -10.03 24.69 -6.44
C THR A 575 -9.24 24.65 -5.12
N ASN A 576 -8.57 25.74 -4.76
CA ASN A 576 -7.79 25.87 -3.52
C ASN A 576 -8.65 26.35 -2.33
N PHE A 577 -9.94 26.60 -2.53
CA PHE A 577 -10.83 27.01 -1.45
C PHE A 577 -11.09 25.85 -0.49
N GLN A 578 -11.12 26.14 0.82
CA GLN A 578 -11.41 25.17 1.88
C GLN A 578 -12.71 25.54 2.59
N PHE A 579 -13.47 24.54 2.98
CA PHE A 579 -14.70 24.69 3.76
C PHE A 579 -14.79 23.64 4.86
N GLU A 580 -15.55 23.94 5.91
CA GLU A 580 -15.83 23.04 7.01
C GLU A 580 -16.84 21.96 6.58
N ILE A 581 -16.61 20.70 6.94
CA ILE A 581 -17.58 19.61 6.74
C ILE A 581 -18.39 19.45 8.03
N PRO A 582 -19.73 19.60 7.98
CA PRO A 582 -20.56 19.28 9.12
C PRO A 582 -20.37 17.82 9.57
N GLU A 583 -20.31 17.58 10.88
CA GLU A 583 -19.95 16.27 11.47
C GLU A 583 -20.81 15.09 10.96
N ARG A 584 -22.07 15.37 10.59
CA ARG A 584 -23.05 14.37 10.13
C ARG A 584 -23.27 14.41 8.62
N ALA A 585 -22.63 15.32 7.89
CA ALA A 585 -22.76 15.37 6.44
C ALA A 585 -22.13 14.13 5.81
N GLY A 586 -22.80 13.55 4.82
CA GLY A 586 -22.31 12.39 4.08
C GLY A 586 -22.96 12.25 2.73
N PHE A 587 -22.55 11.24 1.97
CA PHE A 587 -23.16 10.93 0.69
C PHE A 587 -24.60 10.45 0.87
N ILE A 588 -25.48 10.73 -0.08
CA ILE A 588 -26.82 10.11 -0.13
C ILE A 588 -26.73 8.58 -0.21
N SER A 589 -27.82 7.88 0.11
CA SER A 589 -27.89 6.43 -0.10
C SER A 589 -28.20 6.15 -1.56
N TRP A 590 -27.23 5.74 -2.37
CA TRP A 590 -27.41 5.54 -3.81
C TRP A 590 -26.98 4.15 -4.29
N GLY A 591 -27.37 3.82 -5.53
CA GLY A 591 -27.07 2.56 -6.20
C GLY A 591 -28.34 1.91 -6.78
N PRO A 592 -28.18 0.85 -7.59
CA PRO A 592 -29.27 0.24 -8.38
C PRO A 592 -30.45 -0.25 -7.55
N LEU A 593 -30.23 -0.62 -6.28
CA LEU A 593 -31.26 -1.15 -5.38
C LEU A 593 -31.89 -0.09 -4.46
N THR A 594 -31.41 1.16 -4.50
CA THR A 594 -31.88 2.22 -3.59
C THR A 594 -33.10 2.97 -4.11
N GLY A 595 -33.33 2.94 -5.43
CA GLY A 595 -34.35 3.75 -6.11
C GLY A 595 -33.92 5.20 -6.40
N GLU A 596 -32.73 5.62 -5.95
CA GLU A 596 -32.20 6.94 -6.25
C GLU A 596 -31.77 7.06 -7.72
N THR A 597 -32.03 8.24 -8.28
CA THR A 597 -31.65 8.62 -9.64
C THR A 597 -30.61 9.72 -9.60
N LEU A 598 -29.41 9.43 -10.10
CA LEU A 598 -28.26 10.33 -10.21
C LEU A 598 -28.19 11.04 -11.58
N ARG A 599 -29.14 10.79 -12.48
CA ARG A 599 -29.21 11.35 -13.84
C ARG A 599 -30.62 11.62 -14.31
#